data_AF-A0A497IHM3-F1
#
_entry.id   AF-A0A497IHM3-F1
#
_cell.length_a   1.000
_cell.length_b   1.000
_cell.length_c   1.000
_cell.angle_alpha   90.00
_cell.angle_beta   90.00
_cell.angle_gamma   90.00
#
_symmetry.space_group_name_H-M   'P 1'
#
loop_
_entity.id
_entity.type
_entity.pdbx_description
1 polymer ?
#
loop_
_entity_poly.entity_id
_entity_poly.type
_entity_poly.pdbx_seq_one_letter_code
_entity_poly.pdbx_strand_id
1 'polypeptide(L)' 'MKMQKVLLTTREIANLLRISPSTIARYRRLGLIPYIKLPTGKVRFDQREIIKWIEEKRVSGI' A
#
# COMPACT_ATOMS: atom_id res chain seq x y z
N MET A 1 -9.46 9.70 -20.19
CA MET A 1 -8.30 10.21 -19.42
C MET A 1 -7.41 9.05 -18.98
N LYS A 2 -6.13 9.02 -19.36
CA LYS A 2 -5.15 8.15 -18.70
C LYS A 2 -4.91 8.71 -17.31
N MET A 3 -5.51 8.11 -16.30
CA MET A 3 -5.23 8.47 -14.92
C MET A 3 -3.77 8.11 -14.65
N GLN A 4 -2.96 9.06 -14.17
CA GLN A 4 -1.54 8.82 -13.88
C GLN A 4 -1.38 7.81 -12.73
N LYS A 5 -0.33 7.00 -12.78
CA LYS A 5 -0.04 5.98 -11.77
C LYS A 5 0.68 6.67 -10.59
N VAL A 6 -0.03 6.86 -9.49
CA VAL A 6 0.54 7.49 -8.28
C VAL A 6 1.20 6.41 -7.43
N LEU A 7 2.53 6.53 -7.26
CA LEU A 7 3.34 5.61 -6.49
C LEU A 7 3.72 6.24 -5.15
N LEU A 8 3.17 5.70 -4.07
CA LEU A 8 3.39 6.14 -2.70
C LEU A 8 4.65 5.49 -2.11
N THR A 9 5.36 6.23 -1.27
CA THR A 9 6.41 5.75 -0.37
C THR A 9 5.82 5.05 0.85
N THR A 10 6.66 4.33 1.60
CA THR A 10 6.27 3.75 2.91
C THR A 10 5.71 4.78 3.89
N ARG A 11 6.22 6.02 3.88
CA ARG A 11 5.74 7.08 4.77
C ARG A 11 4.37 7.60 4.33
N GLU A 12 4.16 7.79 3.04
CA GLU A 12 2.88 8.27 2.51
C GLU A 12 1.75 7.25 2.73
N ILE A 13 2.01 5.95 2.50
CA ILE A 13 1.00 4.91 2.78
C ILE A 13 0.72 4.77 4.28
N ALA A 14 1.75 4.91 5.13
CA ALA A 14 1.58 4.91 6.57
C ALA A 14 0.66 6.05 7.03
N ASN A 15 0.87 7.25 6.48
CA ASN A 15 0.02 8.41 6.74
C ASN A 15 -1.41 8.19 6.23
N LEU A 16 -1.58 7.65 5.01
CA LEU A 16 -2.89 7.35 4.42
C LEU A 16 -3.71 6.40 5.31
N LEU A 17 -3.09 5.32 5.78
CA LEU A 17 -3.74 4.31 6.61
C LEU A 17 -3.75 4.66 8.11
N ARG A 18 -3.16 5.79 8.50
CA ARG A 18 -2.96 6.21 9.90
C ARG A 18 -2.35 5.13 10.80
N ILE A 19 -1.32 4.44 10.30
CA ILE A 19 -0.56 3.44 11.06
C ILE A 19 0.93 3.73 10.95
N SER A 20 1.73 3.13 11.84
CA SER A 20 3.17 3.37 11.84
C SER A 20 3.87 2.84 10.57
N PRO A 21 4.95 3.48 10.09
CA PRO A 21 5.77 2.95 9.00
C PRO A 21 6.35 1.56 9.30
N SER A 22 6.61 1.23 10.57
CA SER A 22 7.08 -0.10 10.98
C SER A 22 5.99 -1.16 10.81
N THR A 23 4.71 -0.82 11.03
CA THR A 23 3.56 -1.69 10.71
C THR A 23 3.48 -1.96 9.20
N ILE A 24 3.64 -0.94 8.36
CA ILE A 24 3.68 -1.12 6.89
C ILE A 24 4.83 -2.05 6.48
N ALA A 25 6.03 -1.84 7.05
CA ALA A 25 7.18 -2.69 6.78
C ALA A 25 6.93 -4.15 7.21
N ARG A 26 6.25 -4.35 8.35
CA ARG A 26 5.83 -5.67 8.82
C ARG A 26 4.81 -6.30 7.85
N TYR A 27 3.78 -5.58 7.44
CA TYR A 27 2.80 -6.08 6.46
C TYR A 27 3.46 -6.50 5.15
N ARG A 28 4.41 -5.71 4.65
CA ARG A 28 5.20 -6.06 3.45
C ARG A 28 5.98 -7.35 3.65
N ARG A 29 6.71 -7.49 4.77
CA ARG A 29 7.47 -8.70 5.08
C ARG A 29 6.60 -9.95 5.18
N LEU A 30 5.38 -9.79 5.67
CA LEU A 30 4.39 -10.87 5.81
C LEU A 30 3.56 -11.09 4.53
N GLY A 31 3.79 -10.34 3.45
CA GLY A 31 3.00 -10.44 2.22
C GLY A 31 1.54 -9.97 2.34
N LEU A 32 1.21 -9.16 3.33
CA LEU A 32 -0.18 -8.75 3.65
C LEU A 32 -0.65 -7.53 2.87
N ILE A 33 0.27 -6.74 2.32
CA ILE A 33 0.00 -5.50 1.59
C ILE A 33 0.70 -5.54 0.23
N PRO A 34 0.02 -5.21 -0.87
CA PRO A 34 0.64 -5.19 -2.19
C PRO A 34 1.70 -4.09 -2.28
N TYR A 35 2.79 -4.36 -2.99
CA TYR A 35 3.88 -3.41 -3.17
C TYR A 35 4.67 -3.67 -4.45
N ILE A 36 5.38 -2.65 -4.91
CA ILE A 36 6.28 -2.70 -6.05
C ILE A 36 7.70 -2.51 -5.53
N LYS A 37 8.60 -3.43 -5.90
CA LYS A 37 10.04 -3.28 -5.72
C LYS A 37 10.62 -2.69 -6.99
N LEU A 38 11.18 -1.47 -6.90
CA LEU A 38 11.85 -0.83 -8.02
C LEU A 38 13.22 -1.50 -8.27
N PRO A 39 13.80 -1.34 -9.48
CA PRO A 39 15.16 -1.86 -9.78
C PRO A 39 16.23 -1.38 -8.80
N THR A 40 16.07 -0.18 -8.24
CA THR A 40 16.96 0.40 -7.22
C THR A 40 16.79 -0.20 -5.82
N GLY A 41 15.91 -1.18 -5.65
CA GLY A 41 15.57 -1.79 -4.36
C GLY A 41 14.59 -0.98 -3.50
N LYS A 42 14.26 0.26 -3.90
CA LYS A 42 13.25 1.09 -3.22
C LYS A 42 11.86 0.46 -3.36
N VAL A 43 11.07 0.56 -2.30
CA VAL A 43 9.68 0.08 -2.27
C VAL A 43 8.71 1.23 -2.56
N ARG A 44 7.70 0.93 -3.36
CA ARG A 44 6.57 1.81 -3.67
C ARG A 44 5.25 1.06 -3.54
N PHE A 45 4.17 1.80 -3.39
CA PHE A 45 2.81 1.30 -3.29
C PHE A 45 1.97 2.00 -4.35
N ASP A 46 1.35 1.25 -5.25
CA ASP A 46 0.40 1.84 -6.21
C ASP A 46 -0.86 2.25 -5.44
N GLN A 47 -1.20 3.54 -5.49
CA GLN A 47 -2.37 4.05 -4.77
C GLN A 47 -3.67 3.33 -5.14
N ARG A 48 -3.88 2.97 -6.41
CA ARG A 48 -5.11 2.29 -6.85
C ARG A 48 -5.15 0.86 -6.35
N GLU A 49 -4.02 0.17 -6.40
CA GLU A 49 -3.90 -1.20 -5.90
C GLU A 49 -4.16 -1.25 -4.40
N ILE A 50 -3.64 -0.26 -3.65
CA ILE A 50 -3.92 -0.09 -2.23
C ILE A 50 -5.41 0.15 -1.97
N ILE A 51 -6.05 1.06 -2.70
CA ILE A 51 -7.48 1.33 -2.52
C ILE A 51 -8.29 0.06 -2.76
N LYS A 52 -7.99 -0.68 -3.85
CA LYS A 52 -8.63 -1.96 -4.15
C LYS A 52 -8.43 -2.98 -3.02
N TRP A 53 -7.20 -3.09 -2.51
CA TRP A 53 -6.86 -3.97 -1.40
C TRP A 53 -7.63 -3.62 -0.12
N ILE A 54 -7.84 -2.33 0.20
CA ILE A 54 -8.66 -1.90 1.35
C ILE A 54 -10.10 -2.41 1.18
N GLU A 55 -10.68 -2.22 -0.01
CA GLU A 55 -12.04 -2.67 -0.31
C GLU A 55 -12.18 -4.19 -0.24
N GLU A 56 -11.21 -4.95 -0.75
CA GLU A 56 -11.19 -6.42 -0.69
C GLU A 56 -11.05 -6.96 0.75
N LYS A 57 -10.42 -6.19 1.65
CA LYS A 57 -10.27 -6.52 3.06
C LYS A 57 -11.41 -5.98 3.91
N ARG A 58 -12.36 -5.23 3.33
CA ARG A 58 -13.54 -4.76 4.04
C ARG A 58 -14.36 -5.98 4.49
N VAL A 59 -14.47 -6.17 5.79
CA VAL A 59 -15.38 -7.15 6.35
C VAL A 59 -16.77 -6.53 6.33
N SER A 60 -17.67 -7.06 5.53
CA SER A 60 -19.09 -6.75 5.62
C SER A 60 -19.63 -7.42 6.90
N GLY A 61 -19.83 -6.67 7.98
CA GLY A 61 -20.78 -7.07 9.04
C GLY A 61 -22.17 -6.63 8.58
N ILE A 62 -23.24 -7.42 8.66
CA ILE A 62 -23.61 -8.56 9.52
C ILE A 62 -23.90 -9.80 8.66
#